data_AF-A0A9P5RC27-F1
#
_entry.id   AF-A0A9P5RC27-F1
#
_cell.length_a   1.000
_cell.length_b   1.000
_cell.length_c   1.000
_cell.angle_alpha   90.00
_cell.angle_beta   90.00
_cell.angle_gamma   90.00
#
_symmetry.space_group_name_H-M   'P 1'
#
loop_
_entity.id
_entity.type
_entity.pdbx_description
1 polymer ?
#
loop_
_entity_poly.entity_id
_entity_poly.type
_entity_poly.pdbx_seq_one_letter_code
_entity_poly.pdbx_strand_id
1 'polypeptide(L)'
;MANPELHGPSYILDLRLYDEEDAIDADLTRDYSKLVAVFPGKSEMEIQSHIQEIVSADMSKHAEILNGLLYAILTYHTHPGSPAFGSNDPSNNTSNSVNGNAAPPNPDRQHSYSCQALARLLRIVQRDSFGHVYKHMRYFCQYQNFQRIRHAVREQLIWLVGYMTESRMPAIHLIEQLYTALLKQIRGGDLSITNVQHAESTLRLLQENQEFVDASPLVIGYSCYTYMRVILDHGSSRFAQIRQQEVNYCVRLLREKFRECSEIGRDLVRALQDVGRGIPEFEGIWVDLLFNPRSLNPQLESIRQILAVPSQKIYLASRLSYEMEHKLLHILEHINNGQHFRNLQWFTERFLPNQESETLYPDIIRYICGVYHPANAVLAGPTVPRYVLIGGLLRNIRSNVTAANVKLALMYDWLFFEPARDSIMNIEPAMLLMERSLERTAYITAILLEFLFFTVENYYPPLRDYIQEHVAKAAQSIVEKGVIR
;
A
#
# COMPACT_ATOMS: atom_id res chain seq x y z
N MET A 1 21.24 -43.96 -4.50
CA MET A 1 20.84 -42.63 -5.04
C MET A 1 20.49 -41.78 -3.85
N ALA A 2 21.32 -40.78 -3.55
CA ALA A 2 21.12 -39.90 -2.41
C ALA A 2 19.78 -39.17 -2.56
N ASN A 3 19.00 -39.19 -1.49
CA ASN A 3 17.79 -38.40 -1.35
C ASN A 3 18.22 -36.93 -1.44
N PRO A 4 17.72 -36.12 -2.39
CA PRO A 4 17.99 -34.70 -2.36
C PRO A 4 17.39 -34.17 -1.06
N GLU A 5 18.25 -33.66 -0.17
CA GLU A 5 17.85 -33.09 1.11
C GLU A 5 16.75 -32.06 0.87
N LEU A 6 15.58 -32.27 1.49
CA LEU A 6 14.57 -31.22 1.58
C LEU A 6 15.21 -30.07 2.35
N HIS A 7 15.48 -28.96 1.66
CA HIS A 7 15.67 -27.66 2.31
C HIS A 7 14.49 -27.45 3.28
N GLY A 8 14.79 -27.20 4.56
CA GLY A 8 13.78 -27.01 5.58
C GLY A 8 12.81 -25.88 5.17
N PRO A 9 11.49 -26.01 5.40
CA PRO A 9 10.56 -25.00 4.95
C PRO A 9 10.80 -23.70 5.73
N SER A 10 11.13 -22.62 5.03
CA SER A 10 11.14 -21.26 5.59
C SER A 10 9.90 -21.05 6.47
N TYR A 11 10.09 -20.55 7.69
CA TYR A 11 8.99 -20.24 8.61
C TYR A 11 8.41 -18.84 8.40
N ILE A 12 9.06 -18.01 7.57
CA ILE A 12 8.59 -16.69 7.14
C ILE A 12 7.84 -16.78 5.80
N LEU A 13 8.45 -17.46 4.83
CA LEU A 13 8.02 -17.51 3.44
C LEU A 13 7.43 -18.89 3.08
N ASP A 14 6.39 -18.86 2.24
CA ASP A 14 5.85 -20.04 1.57
C ASP A 14 6.63 -20.25 0.26
N LEU A 15 7.78 -20.92 0.37
CA LEU A 15 8.68 -21.26 -0.74
C LEU A 15 8.32 -22.62 -1.36
N ARG A 16 8.34 -22.70 -2.69
CA ARG A 16 8.21 -23.95 -3.45
C ARG A 16 9.61 -24.49 -3.73
N LEU A 17 9.68 -25.75 -4.18
CA LEU A 17 10.94 -26.48 -4.41
C LEU A 17 11.93 -25.81 -5.37
N TYR A 18 11.46 -24.94 -6.25
CA TYR A 18 12.27 -24.25 -7.26
C TYR A 18 12.50 -22.77 -6.94
N ASP A 19 12.02 -22.29 -5.79
CA ASP A 19 12.28 -20.93 -5.36
C ASP A 19 13.65 -20.85 -4.69
N GLU A 20 14.38 -19.78 -5.00
CA GLU A 20 15.63 -19.47 -4.33
C GLU A 20 15.36 -19.14 -2.84
N GLU A 21 16.31 -19.50 -1.98
CA GLU A 21 16.26 -19.11 -0.58
C GLU A 21 16.39 -17.59 -0.45
N ASP A 22 15.57 -17.01 0.42
CA ASP A 22 15.67 -15.59 0.73
C ASP A 22 16.84 -15.34 1.67
N ALA A 23 17.81 -14.52 1.23
CA ALA A 23 19.03 -14.29 1.98
C ALA A 23 18.79 -13.69 3.37
N ILE A 24 17.78 -12.83 3.53
CA ILE A 24 17.47 -12.20 4.80
C ILE A 24 16.81 -13.21 5.74
N ASP A 25 15.84 -13.98 5.24
CA ASP A 25 15.23 -15.07 5.99
C ASP A 25 16.27 -16.12 6.46
N ALA A 26 17.21 -16.49 5.59
CA ALA A 26 18.30 -17.41 5.93
C ALA A 26 19.24 -16.83 7.01
N ASP A 27 19.60 -15.55 6.91
CA ASP A 27 20.40 -14.85 7.90
C ASP A 27 19.69 -14.80 9.28
N LEU A 28 18.41 -14.44 9.29
CA LEU A 28 17.59 -14.40 10.50
C LEU A 28 17.44 -15.79 11.15
N THR A 29 17.24 -16.84 10.34
CA THR A 29 17.14 -18.22 10.81
C THR A 29 18.43 -18.70 11.48
N ARG A 30 19.57 -18.39 10.87
CA ARG A 30 20.90 -18.71 11.44
C ARG A 30 21.11 -18.02 12.78
N ASP A 31 20.79 -16.74 12.87
CA ASP A 31 20.98 -15.95 14.08
C ASP A 31 19.99 -16.35 15.19
N TYR A 32 18.75 -16.74 14.83
CA TYR A 32 17.81 -17.37 15.75
C TYR A 32 18.35 -18.67 16.35
N SER A 33 18.98 -19.52 15.55
CA SER A 33 19.56 -20.78 16.04
C SER A 33 20.65 -20.53 17.09
N LYS A 34 21.46 -19.47 16.93
CA LYS A 34 22.44 -19.04 17.93
C LYS A 34 21.76 -18.50 19.20
N LEU A 35 20.71 -17.71 19.05
CA LEU A 35 19.95 -17.16 20.17
C LEU A 35 19.30 -18.27 21.01
N VAL A 36 18.66 -19.26 20.37
CA VAL A 36 17.98 -20.36 21.08
C VAL A 36 18.95 -21.19 21.91
N ALA A 37 20.21 -21.34 21.47
CA ALA A 37 21.25 -22.03 22.23
C ALA A 37 21.58 -21.34 23.59
N VAL A 38 21.18 -20.08 23.78
CA VAL A 38 21.40 -19.32 25.03
C VAL A 38 20.38 -19.67 26.11
N PHE A 39 19.18 -20.12 25.74
CA PHE A 39 18.04 -20.30 26.64
C PHE A 39 18.08 -21.52 27.59
N PRO A 40 18.66 -22.69 27.23
CA PRO A 40 18.54 -23.89 28.06
C PRO A 40 19.07 -23.70 29.49
N GLY A 41 18.23 -24.05 30.47
CA GLY A 41 18.62 -24.10 31.89
C GLY A 41 18.77 -22.75 32.60
N LYS A 42 18.35 -21.64 31.98
CA LYS A 42 18.41 -20.29 32.55
C LYS A 42 17.01 -19.69 32.79
N SER A 43 16.88 -18.91 33.86
CA SER A 43 15.71 -18.06 34.13
C SER A 43 15.66 -16.83 33.20
N GLU A 44 14.51 -16.16 33.17
CA GLU A 44 14.29 -14.92 32.39
C GLU A 44 15.30 -13.82 32.73
N MET A 45 15.60 -13.62 34.01
CA MET A 45 16.60 -12.63 34.44
C MET A 45 18.02 -13.02 34.01
N GLU A 46 18.38 -14.30 34.10
CA GLU A 46 19.71 -14.78 33.69
C GLU A 46 19.90 -14.66 32.18
N ILE A 47 18.85 -14.94 31.39
CA ILE A 47 18.85 -14.77 29.94
C ILE A 47 18.97 -13.31 29.56
N GLN A 48 18.19 -12.44 30.20
CA GLN A 48 18.29 -10.99 29.97
C GLN A 48 19.68 -10.47 30.30
N SER A 49 20.25 -10.82 31.46
CA SER A 49 21.60 -10.41 31.87
C SER A 49 22.66 -10.89 30.88
N HIS A 50 22.59 -12.17 30.50
CA HIS A 50 23.57 -12.75 29.59
C HIS A 50 23.50 -12.16 28.18
N ILE A 51 22.29 -11.95 27.66
CA ILE A 51 22.12 -11.28 26.36
C ILE A 51 22.61 -9.83 26.45
N GLN A 52 22.33 -9.13 27.55
CA GLN A 52 22.81 -7.76 27.77
C GLN A 52 24.34 -7.70 27.75
N GLU A 53 25.04 -8.67 28.34
CA GLU A 53 26.49 -8.78 28.28
C GLU A 53 26.99 -8.98 26.84
N ILE A 54 26.36 -9.90 26.09
CA ILE A 54 26.71 -10.20 24.70
C ILE A 54 26.57 -8.95 23.81
N VAL A 55 25.42 -8.28 23.86
CA VAL A 55 25.18 -7.08 23.04
C VAL A 55 26.01 -5.87 23.50
N SER A 56 26.47 -5.88 24.75
CA SER A 56 27.34 -4.83 25.29
C SER A 56 28.76 -4.94 24.72
N ALA A 57 29.24 -6.16 24.50
CA ALA A 57 30.61 -6.46 24.12
C ALA A 57 30.92 -6.23 22.62
N ASP A 58 29.97 -6.46 21.72
CA ASP A 58 30.22 -6.45 20.26
C ASP A 58 28.98 -6.04 19.46
N MET A 59 29.13 -5.10 18.53
CA MET A 59 28.07 -4.64 17.62
C MET A 59 27.66 -5.68 16.58
N SER A 60 28.56 -6.59 16.20
CA SER A 60 28.21 -7.72 15.35
C SER A 60 27.27 -8.67 16.10
N LYS A 61 27.60 -9.01 17.35
CA LYS A 61 26.76 -9.87 18.19
C LYS A 61 25.44 -9.19 18.57
N HIS A 62 25.44 -7.88 18.75
CA HIS A 62 24.22 -7.09 18.92
C HIS A 62 23.25 -7.28 17.75
N ALA A 63 23.72 -7.17 16.51
CA ALA A 63 22.90 -7.42 15.32
C ALA A 63 22.37 -8.86 15.28
N GLU A 64 23.22 -9.86 15.56
CA GLU A 64 22.82 -11.28 15.59
C GLU A 64 21.70 -11.54 16.62
N ILE A 65 21.82 -10.98 17.82
CA ILE A 65 20.78 -11.11 18.86
C ILE A 65 19.48 -10.45 18.41
N LEU A 66 19.53 -9.25 17.83
CA LEU A 66 18.34 -8.57 17.34
C LEU A 66 17.66 -9.35 16.20
N ASN A 67 18.44 -9.93 15.29
CA ASN A 67 17.96 -10.81 14.22
C ASN A 67 17.24 -12.04 14.79
N GLY A 68 17.88 -12.72 15.73
CA GLY A 68 17.29 -13.90 16.38
C GLY A 68 15.98 -13.56 17.10
N LEU A 69 15.93 -12.43 17.83
CA LEU A 69 14.72 -12.00 18.53
C LEU A 69 13.61 -11.61 17.56
N LEU A 70 13.95 -10.87 16.50
CA LEU A 70 12.99 -10.50 15.47
C LEU A 70 12.42 -11.75 14.79
N TYR A 71 13.28 -12.69 14.40
CA TYR A 71 12.84 -13.95 13.81
C TYR A 71 11.90 -14.70 14.75
N ALA A 72 12.27 -14.85 16.02
CA ALA A 72 11.44 -15.50 17.03
C ALA A 72 10.04 -14.87 17.17
N ILE A 73 9.95 -13.53 17.08
CA ILE A 73 8.68 -12.80 17.09
C ILE A 73 7.89 -13.06 15.81
N LEU A 74 8.53 -12.94 14.64
CA LEU A 74 7.87 -13.10 13.34
C LEU A 74 7.36 -14.52 13.11
N THR A 75 8.12 -15.52 13.54
CA THR A 75 7.78 -16.95 13.38
C THR A 75 7.10 -17.54 14.62
N TYR A 76 6.70 -16.68 15.58
CA TYR A 76 6.18 -17.13 16.86
C TYR A 76 5.00 -18.10 16.73
N HIS A 77 4.19 -17.99 15.67
CA HIS A 77 3.05 -18.88 15.43
C HIS A 77 3.26 -19.92 14.31
N THR A 78 4.41 -19.90 13.62
CA THR A 78 4.71 -20.83 12.52
C THR A 78 5.72 -21.92 12.90
N HIS A 79 6.49 -21.73 13.96
CA HIS A 79 7.48 -22.70 14.41
C HIS A 79 6.84 -23.90 15.13
N PRO A 80 7.28 -25.15 14.87
CA PRO A 80 6.88 -26.30 15.68
C PRO A 80 7.39 -26.09 17.12
N GLY A 81 6.49 -26.18 18.10
CA GLY A 81 6.76 -25.91 19.52
C GLY A 81 6.16 -24.62 20.09
N SER A 82 5.50 -23.82 19.25
CA SER A 82 4.71 -22.65 19.65
C SER A 82 3.28 -23.03 20.08
N PRO A 83 2.61 -22.24 20.95
CA PRO A 83 1.21 -22.51 21.28
C PRO A 83 0.37 -22.51 19.99
N ALA A 84 -0.34 -23.62 19.75
CA ALA A 84 -1.29 -23.73 18.66
C ALA A 84 -2.37 -22.65 18.80
N PHE A 85 -2.82 -22.12 17.66
CA PHE A 85 -3.90 -21.13 17.55
C PHE A 85 -5.05 -21.48 18.52
N GLY A 86 -5.36 -20.57 19.46
CA GLY A 86 -6.54 -20.70 20.31
C GLY A 86 -6.39 -21.41 21.67
N SER A 87 -5.18 -21.53 22.25
CA SER A 87 -5.07 -21.95 23.66
C SER A 87 -4.23 -20.96 24.49
N ASN A 88 -4.96 -20.08 25.19
CA ASN A 88 -4.51 -19.12 26.21
C ASN A 88 -3.64 -17.95 25.73
N ASP A 89 -4.23 -17.08 24.90
CA ASP A 89 -3.76 -15.71 24.75
C ASP A 89 -4.32 -14.83 25.90
N PRO A 90 -3.49 -14.14 26.71
CA PRO A 90 -3.97 -13.22 27.75
C PRO A 90 -4.60 -11.94 27.19
N SER A 91 -4.64 -11.77 25.87
CA SER A 91 -5.25 -10.60 25.21
C SER A 91 -6.78 -10.52 25.36
N ASN A 92 -7.45 -11.60 25.79
CA ASN A 92 -8.89 -11.60 26.06
C ASN A 92 -9.18 -11.36 27.54
N ASN A 93 -9.16 -10.09 27.95
CA ASN A 93 -9.53 -9.67 29.30
C ASN A 93 -11.05 -9.75 29.51
N THR A 94 -11.54 -10.88 30.01
CA THR A 94 -12.76 -10.94 30.82
C THR A 94 -12.46 -11.59 32.16
N SER A 95 -12.42 -10.75 33.18
CA SER A 95 -12.61 -10.98 34.63
C SER A 95 -12.65 -12.42 35.17
N ASN A 96 -11.87 -12.61 36.24
CA ASN A 96 -11.97 -13.60 37.33
C ASN A 96 -11.37 -15.01 37.10
N SER A 97 -10.17 -15.24 37.61
CA SER A 97 -10.03 -16.09 38.82
C SER A 97 -8.63 -16.00 39.42
N VAL A 98 -8.63 -15.82 40.73
CA VAL A 98 -7.50 -16.05 41.63
C VAL A 98 -7.44 -17.56 41.85
N ASN A 99 -6.36 -18.22 41.45
CA ASN A 99 -5.69 -19.28 42.24
C ASN A 99 -4.50 -19.88 41.48
N GLY A 100 -3.37 -19.95 42.19
CA GLY A 100 -2.13 -20.52 41.69
C GLY A 100 -2.24 -22.02 41.45
N ASN A 101 -1.72 -22.43 40.29
CA ASN A 101 -0.92 -23.63 40.09
C ASN A 101 -0.40 -23.59 38.64
N ALA A 102 0.87 -23.18 38.48
CA ALA A 102 1.54 -23.23 37.19
C ALA A 102 1.70 -24.71 36.77
N ALA A 103 1.14 -25.07 35.62
CA ALA A 103 1.38 -26.37 35.01
C ALA A 103 2.89 -26.55 34.73
N PRO A 104 3.46 -27.77 34.85
CA PRO A 104 4.87 -28.00 34.61
C PRO A 104 5.24 -27.65 33.15
N PRO A 105 6.47 -27.14 32.91
CA PRO A 105 6.92 -26.76 31.57
C PRO A 105 6.96 -27.98 30.65
N ASN A 106 6.27 -27.89 29.51
CA ASN A 106 6.34 -28.92 28.47
C ASN A 106 7.74 -28.89 27.83
N PRO A 107 8.53 -29.98 27.91
CA PRO A 107 9.90 -30.04 27.39
C PRO A 107 10.00 -29.92 25.86
N ASP A 108 8.89 -30.09 25.13
CA ASP A 108 8.84 -29.94 23.67
C ASP A 108 8.59 -28.48 23.20
N ARG A 109 8.47 -27.51 24.13
CA ARG A 109 8.34 -26.08 23.78
C ARG A 109 9.70 -25.46 23.51
N GLN A 110 10.03 -25.26 22.24
CA GLN A 110 11.19 -24.45 21.84
C GLN A 110 11.03 -22.96 22.18
N HIS A 111 9.79 -22.46 22.30
CA HIS A 111 9.51 -21.10 22.77
C HIS A 111 9.27 -21.10 24.29
N SER A 112 10.31 -20.86 25.08
CA SER A 112 10.18 -20.68 26.53
C SER A 112 9.49 -19.36 26.93
N TYR A 113 9.35 -18.42 25.99
CA TYR A 113 8.86 -17.05 26.20
C TYR A 113 7.59 -16.77 25.41
N SER A 114 6.73 -15.89 25.95
CA SER A 114 5.63 -15.32 25.18
C SER A 114 6.17 -14.32 24.15
N CYS A 115 5.41 -14.09 23.08
CA CYS A 115 5.76 -13.10 22.05
C CYS A 115 5.98 -11.69 22.65
N GLN A 116 5.14 -11.29 23.61
CA GLN A 116 5.31 -10.04 24.34
C GLN A 116 6.63 -9.97 25.13
N ALA A 117 7.05 -11.08 25.77
CA ALA A 117 8.31 -11.12 26.49
C ALA A 117 9.50 -10.98 25.53
N LEU A 118 9.45 -11.64 24.37
CA LEU A 118 10.46 -11.48 23.32
C LEU A 118 10.55 -10.04 22.80
N ALA A 119 9.41 -9.38 22.58
CA ALA A 119 9.38 -7.98 22.15
C ALA A 119 9.91 -7.01 23.21
N ARG A 120 9.62 -7.25 24.50
CA ARG A 120 10.20 -6.49 25.61
C ARG A 120 11.72 -6.67 25.69
N LEU A 121 12.19 -7.91 25.55
CA LEU A 121 13.62 -8.21 25.54
C LEU A 121 14.33 -7.50 24.38
N LEU A 122 13.77 -7.57 23.17
CA LEU A 122 14.25 -6.83 21.99
C LEU A 122 14.37 -5.33 22.28
N ARG A 123 13.35 -4.74 22.91
CA ARG A 123 13.36 -3.33 23.33
C ARG A 123 14.44 -3.00 24.36
N ILE A 124 14.74 -3.90 25.29
CA ILE A 124 15.76 -3.68 26.33
C ILE A 124 17.17 -3.78 25.75
N VAL A 125 17.40 -4.74 24.87
CA VAL A 125 18.76 -5.08 24.39
C VAL A 125 19.17 -4.30 23.15
N GLN A 126 18.25 -3.60 22.47
CA GLN A 126 18.59 -2.73 21.35
C GLN A 126 19.49 -1.57 21.79
N ARG A 127 20.41 -1.17 20.90
CA ARG A 127 21.42 -0.12 21.17
C ARG A 127 21.55 0.89 20.03
N ASP A 128 20.76 0.74 18.97
CA ASP A 128 20.89 1.42 17.69
C ASP A 128 19.61 2.19 17.30
N SER A 129 18.80 2.56 18.30
CA SER A 129 17.50 3.20 18.08
C SER A 129 16.60 2.38 17.15
N PHE A 130 16.67 1.06 17.26
CA PHE A 130 15.91 0.09 16.44
C PHE A 130 16.24 0.13 14.93
N GLY A 131 17.33 0.77 14.50
CA GLY A 131 17.68 0.89 13.09
C GLY A 131 17.78 -0.47 12.38
N HIS A 132 18.38 -1.46 13.03
CA HIS A 132 18.54 -2.81 12.50
C HIS A 132 17.21 -3.56 12.40
N VAL A 133 16.39 -3.51 13.44
CA VAL A 133 15.05 -4.14 13.46
C VAL A 133 14.17 -3.51 12.39
N TYR A 134 14.18 -2.19 12.29
CA TYR A 134 13.44 -1.45 11.28
C TYR A 134 13.85 -1.86 9.86
N LYS A 135 15.15 -2.02 9.58
CA LYS A 135 15.65 -2.41 8.26
C LYS A 135 15.00 -3.72 7.78
N HIS A 136 14.93 -4.73 8.65
CA HIS A 136 14.34 -6.03 8.32
C HIS A 136 12.80 -5.98 8.28
N MET A 137 12.17 -5.27 9.22
CA MET A 137 10.73 -5.05 9.18
C MET A 137 10.30 -4.37 7.88
N ARG A 138 10.99 -3.30 7.49
CA ARG A 138 10.77 -2.59 6.23
C ARG A 138 10.93 -3.55 5.06
N TYR A 139 11.97 -4.37 5.04
CA TYR A 139 12.18 -5.35 3.96
C TYR A 139 10.95 -6.25 3.78
N PHE A 140 10.45 -6.87 4.85
CA PHE A 140 9.28 -7.75 4.75
C PHE A 140 7.98 -7.00 4.46
N CYS A 141 7.77 -5.81 5.03
CA CYS A 141 6.61 -4.96 4.69
C CYS A 141 6.63 -4.51 3.22
N GLN A 142 7.81 -4.38 2.60
CA GLN A 142 8.00 -3.99 1.20
C GLN A 142 8.24 -5.20 0.27
N TYR A 143 8.12 -6.42 0.78
CA TYR A 143 8.44 -7.62 0.03
C TYR A 143 7.59 -7.69 -1.24
N GLN A 144 8.22 -7.80 -2.41
CA GLN A 144 7.52 -7.75 -3.69
C GLN A 144 6.44 -8.84 -3.76
N ASN A 145 6.78 -10.05 -3.34
CA ASN A 145 5.85 -11.17 -3.27
C ASN A 145 5.19 -11.29 -1.89
N PHE A 146 4.67 -10.19 -1.33
CA PHE A 146 4.11 -10.15 0.04
C PHE A 146 3.09 -11.25 0.34
N GLN A 147 2.30 -11.68 -0.65
CA GLN A 147 1.34 -12.78 -0.52
C GLN A 147 2.00 -14.14 -0.25
N ARG A 148 3.31 -14.27 -0.47
CA ARG A 148 4.12 -15.45 -0.11
C ARG A 148 4.64 -15.41 1.31
N ILE A 149 4.55 -14.28 2.01
CA ILE A 149 4.79 -14.27 3.45
C ILE A 149 3.63 -15.04 4.10
N ARG A 150 3.95 -16.03 4.92
CA ARG A 150 2.95 -16.87 5.58
C ARG A 150 1.98 -15.98 6.37
N HIS A 151 0.70 -16.35 6.36
CA HIS A 151 -0.35 -15.55 7.01
C HIS A 151 -0.01 -15.18 8.46
N ALA A 152 0.38 -16.16 9.28
CA ALA A 152 0.75 -15.93 10.68
C ALA A 152 1.92 -14.94 10.83
N VAL A 153 2.86 -14.91 9.89
CA VAL A 153 3.99 -13.97 9.92
C VAL A 153 3.57 -12.56 9.54
N ARG A 154 2.60 -12.41 8.63
CA ARG A 154 2.00 -11.09 8.32
C ARG A 154 1.27 -10.52 9.52
N GLU A 155 0.51 -11.34 10.23
CA GLU A 155 -0.14 -10.93 11.48
C GLU A 155 0.91 -10.50 12.52
N GLN A 156 2.01 -11.24 12.66
CA GLN A 156 3.11 -10.85 13.55
C GLN A 156 3.84 -9.57 13.10
N LEU A 157 3.98 -9.34 11.80
CA LEU A 157 4.52 -8.07 11.27
C LEU A 157 3.62 -6.91 11.69
N ILE A 158 2.30 -7.02 11.47
CA ILE A 158 1.32 -5.99 11.84
C ILE A 158 1.32 -5.77 13.36
N TRP A 159 1.27 -6.86 14.13
CA TRP A 159 1.32 -6.81 15.59
C TRP A 159 2.58 -6.10 16.09
N LEU A 160 3.74 -6.42 15.52
CA LEU A 160 4.99 -5.79 15.92
C LEU A 160 5.01 -4.30 15.60
N VAL A 161 4.46 -3.86 14.45
CA VAL A 161 4.28 -2.42 14.16
C VAL A 161 3.40 -1.75 15.21
N GLY A 162 2.30 -2.38 15.63
CA GLY A 162 1.45 -1.89 16.71
C GLY A 162 2.22 -1.79 18.03
N TYR A 163 2.94 -2.84 18.41
CA TYR A 163 3.77 -2.84 19.61
C TYR A 163 4.83 -1.74 19.62
N MET A 164 5.49 -1.49 18.47
CA MET A 164 6.47 -0.40 18.32
C MET A 164 5.82 0.98 18.53
N THR A 165 4.59 1.14 18.05
CA THR A 165 3.79 2.37 18.15
C THR A 165 3.36 2.62 19.59
N GLU A 166 2.72 1.63 20.23
CA GLU A 166 2.30 1.69 21.64
C GLU A 166 3.47 1.90 22.60
N SER A 167 4.61 1.27 22.31
CA SER A 167 5.83 1.41 23.10
C SER A 167 6.51 2.78 22.95
N ARG A 168 5.97 3.68 22.12
CA ARG A 168 6.50 5.01 21.81
C ARG A 168 7.98 4.94 21.43
N MET A 169 8.33 4.00 20.55
CA MET A 169 9.70 3.84 20.11
C MET A 169 10.21 5.12 19.43
N PRO A 170 11.51 5.46 19.59
CA PRO A 170 12.10 6.61 18.92
C PRO A 170 12.04 6.44 17.39
N ALA A 171 12.19 7.54 16.65
CA ALA A 171 12.11 7.58 15.19
C ALA A 171 10.72 7.29 14.61
N ILE A 172 9.74 8.10 15.02
CA ILE A 172 8.34 8.11 14.53
C ILE A 172 8.25 7.98 13.01
N HIS A 173 9.10 8.69 12.26
CA HIS A 173 9.08 8.66 10.79
C HIS A 173 9.32 7.26 10.20
N LEU A 174 10.08 6.40 10.90
CA LEU A 174 10.33 5.02 10.47
C LEU A 174 9.06 4.19 10.66
N ILE A 175 8.36 4.39 11.77
CA ILE A 175 7.07 3.73 12.04
C ILE A 175 6.03 4.15 10.99
N GLU A 176 5.92 5.44 10.65
CA GLU A 176 5.05 5.93 9.57
C GLU A 176 5.35 5.22 8.22
N GLN A 177 6.63 4.96 7.93
CA GLN A 177 7.03 4.21 6.73
C GLN A 177 6.59 2.73 6.78
N LEU A 178 6.51 2.10 7.96
CA LEU A 178 5.97 0.75 8.09
C LEU A 178 4.45 0.74 7.85
N TYR A 179 3.71 1.70 8.40
CA TYR A 179 2.27 1.86 8.14
C TYR A 179 1.98 2.03 6.64
N THR A 180 2.68 2.95 5.99
CA THR A 180 2.50 3.19 4.54
C THR A 180 2.93 2.00 3.69
N ALA A 181 3.96 1.24 4.11
CA ALA A 181 4.36 0.01 3.44
C ALA A 181 3.27 -1.08 3.56
N LEU A 182 2.72 -1.31 4.75
CA LEU A 182 1.62 -2.26 4.96
C LEU A 182 0.36 -1.88 4.17
N LEU A 183 -0.01 -0.58 4.15
CA LEU A 183 -1.13 -0.05 3.37
C LEU A 183 -0.94 -0.24 1.86
N LYS A 184 0.30 -0.11 1.35
CA LYS A 184 0.64 -0.34 -0.07
C LYS A 184 0.52 -1.81 -0.47
N GLN A 185 0.57 -2.74 0.47
CA GLN A 185 0.38 -4.17 0.18
C GLN A 185 -1.08 -4.58 0.00
N ILE A 186 -2.03 -3.72 0.40
CA ILE A 186 -3.46 -3.92 0.11
C ILE A 186 -3.68 -3.71 -1.40
N ARG A 187 -4.05 -4.78 -2.10
CA ARG A 187 -4.27 -4.77 -3.55
C ARG A 187 -5.72 -4.39 -3.83
N GLY A 188 -5.95 -3.29 -4.54
CA GLY A 188 -7.26 -2.98 -5.09
C GLY A 188 -7.65 -4.02 -6.15
N GLY A 189 -8.95 -4.34 -6.22
CA GLY A 189 -9.48 -5.30 -7.18
C GLY A 189 -9.18 -6.78 -6.87
N ASP A 190 -8.67 -7.09 -5.68
CA ASP A 190 -8.31 -8.45 -5.25
C ASP A 190 -9.17 -8.88 -4.05
N LEU A 191 -10.18 -9.73 -4.30
CA LEU A 191 -11.10 -10.25 -3.28
C LEU A 191 -10.65 -11.60 -2.69
N SER A 192 -9.37 -11.97 -2.86
CA SER A 192 -8.81 -13.15 -2.21
C SER A 192 -8.90 -12.99 -0.69
N ILE A 193 -9.11 -14.12 0.01
CA ILE A 193 -9.19 -14.15 1.48
C ILE A 193 -7.94 -13.50 2.10
N THR A 194 -6.77 -13.76 1.53
CA THR A 194 -5.50 -13.22 1.99
C THR A 194 -5.39 -11.71 1.86
N ASN A 195 -5.95 -11.11 0.79
CA ASN A 195 -5.92 -9.67 0.61
C ASN A 195 -6.95 -8.97 1.53
N VAL A 196 -8.16 -9.53 1.64
CA VAL A 196 -9.21 -9.00 2.53
C VAL A 196 -8.78 -9.06 3.99
N GLN A 197 -8.19 -10.17 4.44
CA GLN A 197 -7.63 -10.28 5.80
C GLN A 197 -6.54 -9.25 6.06
N HIS A 198 -5.62 -9.05 5.10
CA HIS A 198 -4.57 -8.03 5.24
C HIS A 198 -5.14 -6.61 5.33
N ALA A 199 -6.17 -6.31 4.53
CA ALA A 199 -6.88 -5.03 4.59
C ALA A 199 -7.57 -4.83 5.95
N GLU A 200 -8.20 -5.87 6.50
CA GLU A 200 -8.85 -5.82 7.81
C GLU A 200 -7.84 -5.66 8.95
N SER A 201 -6.77 -6.47 8.99
CA SER A 201 -5.75 -6.41 10.03
C SER A 201 -5.01 -5.07 10.01
N THR A 202 -4.73 -4.51 8.82
CA THR A 202 -4.13 -3.18 8.69
C THR A 202 -5.09 -2.08 9.16
N LEU A 203 -6.39 -2.23 8.92
CA LEU A 203 -7.41 -1.28 9.38
C LEU A 203 -7.50 -1.30 10.91
N ARG A 204 -7.47 -2.49 11.49
CA ARG A 204 -7.46 -2.68 12.94
C ARG A 204 -6.23 -2.02 13.58
N LEU A 205 -5.04 -2.22 13.00
CA LEU A 205 -3.82 -1.56 13.45
C LEU A 205 -3.96 -0.02 13.51
N LEU A 206 -4.59 0.58 12.49
CA LEU A 206 -4.86 2.02 12.45
C LEU A 206 -5.89 2.44 13.51
N GLN A 207 -6.93 1.64 13.73
CA GLN A 207 -8.00 1.91 14.70
C GLN A 207 -7.53 1.74 16.15
N GLU A 208 -6.63 0.80 16.43
CA GLU A 208 -6.05 0.60 17.75
C GLU A 208 -5.04 1.69 18.11
N ASN A 209 -4.36 2.26 17.10
CA ASN A 209 -3.31 3.27 17.28
C ASN A 209 -3.76 4.68 16.85
N GLN A 210 -5.00 5.05 17.16
CA GLN A 210 -5.61 6.33 16.73
C GLN A 210 -4.80 7.57 17.12
N GLU A 211 -4.24 7.63 18.33
CA GLU A 211 -3.43 8.77 18.79
C GLU A 211 -2.24 9.02 17.86
N PHE A 212 -1.57 7.95 17.43
CA PHE A 212 -0.45 8.01 16.50
C PHE A 212 -0.90 8.43 15.10
N VAL A 213 -1.97 7.80 14.59
CA VAL A 213 -2.52 8.12 13.26
C VAL A 213 -2.92 9.59 13.19
N ASP A 214 -3.65 10.08 14.18
CA ASP A 214 -4.18 11.44 14.22
C ASP A 214 -3.10 12.52 14.36
N ALA A 215 -1.87 12.13 14.73
CA ALA A 215 -0.68 12.96 14.81
C ALA A 215 0.19 12.93 13.54
N SER A 216 -0.09 12.03 12.59
CA SER A 216 0.70 11.83 11.37
C SER A 216 -0.09 12.23 10.10
N PRO A 217 0.15 13.42 9.52
CA PRO A 217 -0.48 13.83 8.27
C PRO A 217 -0.24 12.83 7.13
N LEU A 218 0.95 12.23 7.09
CA LEU A 218 1.31 11.20 6.10
C LEU A 218 0.39 9.99 6.24
N VAL A 219 0.24 9.42 7.44
CA VAL A 219 -0.60 8.23 7.64
C VAL A 219 -2.08 8.56 7.44
N ILE A 220 -2.55 9.75 7.84
CA ILE A 220 -3.93 10.22 7.60
C ILE A 220 -4.24 10.21 6.11
N GLY A 221 -3.49 10.97 5.30
CA GLY A 221 -3.73 11.08 3.86
C GLY A 221 -3.59 9.74 3.15
N TYR A 222 -2.55 8.97 3.50
CA TYR A 222 -2.25 7.69 2.84
C TYR A 222 -3.30 6.62 3.15
N SER A 223 -3.73 6.50 4.41
CA SER A 223 -4.74 5.53 4.81
C SER A 223 -6.15 5.92 4.34
N CYS A 224 -6.51 7.20 4.41
CA CYS A 224 -7.78 7.71 3.89
C CYS A 224 -7.89 7.41 2.38
N TYR A 225 -6.88 7.79 1.60
CA TYR A 225 -6.86 7.49 0.17
C TYR A 225 -6.92 5.99 -0.10
N THR A 226 -6.16 5.19 0.67
CA THR A 226 -6.13 3.74 0.51
C THR A 226 -7.51 3.11 0.65
N TYR A 227 -8.20 3.38 1.76
CA TYR A 227 -9.49 2.75 2.05
C TYR A 227 -10.64 3.32 1.23
N MET A 228 -10.64 4.60 0.85
CA MET A 228 -11.63 5.13 -0.11
C MET A 228 -11.60 4.40 -1.45
N ARG A 229 -10.42 3.93 -1.89
CA ARG A 229 -10.31 3.11 -3.11
C ARG A 229 -10.78 1.68 -2.88
N VAL A 230 -10.38 1.05 -1.78
CA VAL A 230 -10.66 -0.37 -1.46
C VAL A 230 -12.15 -0.61 -1.14
N ILE A 231 -12.85 0.37 -0.58
CA ILE A 231 -14.30 0.29 -0.29
C ILE A 231 -15.13 -0.11 -1.52
N LEU A 232 -14.67 0.28 -2.72
CA LEU A 232 -15.34 -0.03 -3.99
C LEU A 232 -15.34 -1.54 -4.29
N ASP A 233 -14.31 -2.26 -3.84
CA ASP A 233 -14.17 -3.70 -4.04
C ASP A 233 -15.09 -4.49 -3.09
N HIS A 234 -15.32 -3.96 -1.89
CA HIS A 234 -16.12 -4.59 -0.85
C HIS A 234 -17.63 -4.33 -0.96
N GLY A 235 -18.13 -3.98 -2.15
CA GLY A 235 -19.53 -3.61 -2.38
C GLY A 235 -20.57 -4.73 -2.16
N SER A 236 -20.16 -6.00 -2.23
CA SER A 236 -21.07 -7.15 -2.06
C SER A 236 -21.45 -7.39 -0.59
N SER A 237 -22.61 -8.00 -0.35
CA SER A 237 -23.09 -8.31 1.01
C SER A 237 -22.14 -9.19 1.82
N ARG A 238 -21.31 -10.00 1.16
CA ARG A 238 -20.26 -10.82 1.78
C ARG A 238 -19.25 -9.97 2.57
N PHE A 239 -18.96 -8.77 2.10
CA PHE A 239 -17.96 -7.88 2.69
C PHE A 239 -18.58 -6.70 3.43
N ALA A 240 -19.88 -6.74 3.74
CA ALA A 240 -20.60 -5.62 4.35
C ALA A 240 -19.98 -5.16 5.68
N GLN A 241 -19.48 -6.09 6.50
CA GLN A 241 -18.87 -5.77 7.79
C GLN A 241 -17.56 -4.99 7.64
N ILE A 242 -16.61 -5.51 6.85
CA ILE A 242 -15.34 -4.82 6.60
C ILE A 242 -15.58 -3.49 5.89
N ARG A 243 -16.46 -3.46 4.87
CA ARG A 243 -16.82 -2.23 4.18
C ARG A 243 -17.32 -1.15 5.14
N GLN A 244 -18.19 -1.51 6.09
CA GLN A 244 -18.68 -0.53 7.06
C GLN A 244 -17.55 0.00 7.97
N GLN A 245 -16.60 -0.85 8.38
CA GLN A 245 -15.45 -0.40 9.16
C GLN A 245 -14.57 0.58 8.35
N GLU A 246 -14.35 0.29 7.07
CA GLU A 246 -13.59 1.17 6.15
C GLU A 246 -14.30 2.51 5.94
N VAL A 247 -15.63 2.48 5.74
CA VAL A 247 -16.48 3.67 5.62
C VAL A 247 -16.37 4.52 6.89
N ASN A 248 -16.58 3.93 8.06
CA ASN A 248 -16.52 4.62 9.34
C ASN A 248 -15.14 5.27 9.56
N TYR A 249 -14.07 4.55 9.23
CA TYR A 249 -12.71 5.07 9.34
C TYR A 249 -12.46 6.27 8.42
N CYS A 250 -12.79 6.15 7.13
CA CYS A 250 -12.59 7.24 6.17
C CYS A 250 -13.44 8.46 6.49
N VAL A 251 -14.72 8.26 6.85
CA VAL A 251 -15.65 9.33 7.21
C VAL A 251 -15.16 10.09 8.44
N ARG A 252 -14.63 9.39 9.45
CA ARG A 252 -14.01 10.03 10.61
C ARG A 252 -12.86 10.93 10.19
N LEU A 253 -11.90 10.41 9.41
CA LEU A 253 -10.75 11.20 8.94
C LEU A 253 -11.19 12.40 8.10
N LEU A 254 -12.16 12.24 7.21
CA LEU A 254 -12.66 13.33 6.38
C LEU A 254 -13.43 14.39 7.17
N ARG A 255 -14.05 14.04 8.30
CA ARG A 255 -14.76 15.01 9.15
C ARG A 255 -13.84 15.69 10.17
N GLU A 256 -12.87 14.97 10.72
CA GLU A 256 -12.03 15.44 11.82
C GLU A 256 -10.65 15.95 11.36
N LYS A 257 -10.14 15.43 10.24
CA LYS A 257 -8.79 15.64 9.72
C LYS A 257 -8.82 16.01 8.24
N PHE A 258 -9.82 16.81 7.83
CA PHE A 258 -10.03 17.15 6.42
C PHE A 258 -8.85 17.89 5.81
N ARG A 259 -8.16 18.73 6.60
CA ARG A 259 -7.01 19.50 6.13
C ARG A 259 -5.91 18.58 5.61
N GLU A 260 -5.53 17.59 6.41
CA GLU A 260 -4.54 16.57 6.07
C GLU A 260 -5.03 15.71 4.90
N CYS A 261 -6.31 15.32 4.89
CA CYS A 261 -6.90 14.58 3.75
C CYS A 261 -6.82 15.39 2.45
N SER A 262 -7.03 16.71 2.50
CA SER A 262 -7.01 17.58 1.31
C SER A 262 -5.62 17.72 0.67
N GLU A 263 -4.55 17.36 1.39
CA GLU A 263 -3.19 17.32 0.83
C GLU A 263 -3.03 16.26 -0.27
N ILE A 264 -3.98 15.32 -0.38
CA ILE A 264 -4.07 14.40 -1.51
C ILE A 264 -4.20 15.15 -2.84
N GLY A 265 -4.82 16.33 -2.84
CA GLY A 265 -5.07 17.15 -4.02
C GLY A 265 -6.29 16.69 -4.80
N ARG A 266 -6.33 16.97 -6.11
CA ARG A 266 -7.49 16.68 -6.97
C ARG A 266 -7.94 15.21 -6.93
N ASP A 267 -7.03 14.25 -6.75
CA ASP A 267 -7.39 12.83 -6.64
C ASP A 267 -8.23 12.50 -5.38
N LEU A 268 -8.26 13.37 -4.35
CA LEU A 268 -9.25 13.25 -3.26
C LEU A 268 -10.67 13.35 -3.82
N VAL A 269 -10.92 14.34 -4.67
CA VAL A 269 -12.24 14.58 -5.27
C VAL A 269 -12.63 13.42 -6.18
N ARG A 270 -11.69 12.87 -6.96
CA ARG A 270 -11.91 11.64 -7.74
C ARG A 270 -12.29 10.45 -6.86
N ALA A 271 -11.57 10.24 -5.76
CA ALA A 271 -11.86 9.12 -4.85
C ALA A 271 -13.23 9.29 -4.18
N LEU A 272 -13.55 10.49 -3.71
CA LEU A 272 -14.85 10.83 -3.12
C LEU A 272 -16.01 10.68 -4.11
N GLN A 273 -15.82 11.03 -5.38
CA GLN A 273 -16.81 10.82 -6.44
C GLN A 273 -17.21 9.34 -6.55
N ASP A 274 -16.24 8.43 -6.48
CA ASP A 274 -16.51 7.01 -6.66
C ASP A 274 -17.29 6.40 -5.48
N VAL A 275 -17.06 6.88 -4.25
CA VAL A 275 -17.75 6.41 -3.03
C VAL A 275 -18.99 7.23 -2.66
N GLY A 276 -19.13 8.45 -3.19
CA GLY A 276 -20.20 9.40 -2.85
C GLY A 276 -21.56 8.96 -3.36
N ARG A 277 -21.62 8.07 -4.35
CA ARG A 277 -22.88 7.49 -4.85
C ARG A 277 -23.11 6.12 -4.24
N GLY A 278 -24.14 6.00 -3.40
CA GLY A 278 -24.59 4.72 -2.83
C GLY A 278 -23.97 4.36 -1.48
N ILE A 279 -23.22 5.28 -0.86
CA ILE A 279 -22.81 5.21 0.55
C ILE A 279 -23.27 6.51 1.24
N PRO A 280 -24.34 6.46 2.06
CA PRO A 280 -24.95 7.66 2.65
C PRO A 280 -23.97 8.55 3.42
N GLU A 281 -22.99 7.96 4.09
CA GLU A 281 -22.01 8.68 4.90
C GLU A 281 -21.08 9.56 4.04
N PHE A 282 -20.67 9.06 2.87
CA PHE A 282 -19.89 9.83 1.90
C PHE A 282 -20.76 10.83 1.12
N GLU A 283 -22.03 10.50 0.85
CA GLU A 283 -22.98 11.46 0.28
C GLU A 283 -23.10 12.70 1.18
N GLY A 284 -23.16 12.51 2.50
CA GLY A 284 -23.13 13.62 3.46
C GLY A 284 -21.87 14.48 3.36
N ILE A 285 -20.70 13.87 3.21
CA ILE A 285 -19.43 14.60 3.00
C ILE A 285 -19.44 15.35 1.67
N TRP A 286 -20.00 14.75 0.62
CA TRP A 286 -20.10 15.36 -0.70
C TRP A 286 -21.02 16.59 -0.69
N VAL A 287 -22.15 16.50 0.02
CA VAL A 287 -23.05 17.63 0.26
C VAL A 287 -22.34 18.74 1.02
N ASP A 288 -21.65 18.41 2.12
CA ASP A 288 -20.86 19.37 2.88
C ASP A 288 -19.80 20.05 1.98
N LEU A 289 -19.07 19.29 1.18
CA LEU A 289 -18.01 19.79 0.30
C LEU A 289 -18.53 20.79 -0.76
N LEU A 290 -19.73 20.55 -1.30
CA LEU A 290 -20.30 21.39 -2.36
C LEU A 290 -21.09 22.59 -1.83
N PHE A 291 -21.81 22.43 -0.72
CA PHE A 291 -22.78 23.42 -0.25
C PHE A 291 -22.41 24.08 1.08
N ASN A 292 -21.53 23.47 1.88
CA ASN A 292 -21.08 24.00 3.16
C ASN A 292 -19.59 23.69 3.44
N PRO A 293 -18.65 23.98 2.52
CA PRO A 293 -17.27 23.48 2.62
C PRO A 293 -16.53 23.90 3.90
N ARG A 294 -16.94 25.03 4.49
CA ARG A 294 -16.39 25.53 5.76
C ARG A 294 -16.69 24.65 6.97
N SER A 295 -17.68 23.75 6.89
CA SER A 295 -17.93 22.75 7.93
C SER A 295 -16.84 21.67 7.98
N LEU A 296 -16.21 21.37 6.84
CA LEU A 296 -15.11 20.40 6.74
C LEU A 296 -13.77 21.05 7.07
N ASN A 297 -13.54 22.26 6.57
CA ASN A 297 -12.35 23.04 6.89
C ASN A 297 -12.68 24.54 6.83
N PRO A 298 -12.49 25.33 7.91
CA PRO A 298 -12.81 26.75 7.92
C PRO A 298 -12.14 27.59 6.81
N GLN A 299 -11.01 27.12 6.26
CA GLN A 299 -10.28 27.78 5.17
C GLN A 299 -10.74 27.35 3.77
N LEU A 300 -11.63 26.36 3.67
CA LEU A 300 -12.17 25.86 2.41
C LEU A 300 -13.43 26.65 2.03
N GLU A 301 -13.29 27.45 0.99
CA GLU A 301 -14.36 28.25 0.41
C GLU A 301 -15.06 27.54 -0.74
N SER A 302 -14.32 26.71 -1.48
CA SER A 302 -14.84 26.01 -2.65
C SER A 302 -14.03 24.76 -2.96
N ILE A 303 -14.69 23.72 -3.47
CA ILE A 303 -14.05 22.51 -4.02
C ILE A 303 -12.98 22.82 -5.07
N ARG A 304 -13.09 23.97 -5.76
CA ARG A 304 -12.07 24.48 -6.69
C ARG A 304 -10.68 24.54 -6.07
N GLN A 305 -10.57 24.89 -4.78
CA GLN A 305 -9.28 24.98 -4.09
C GLN A 305 -8.57 23.63 -4.03
N ILE A 306 -9.31 22.53 -3.90
CA ILE A 306 -8.75 21.17 -3.87
C ILE A 306 -8.43 20.71 -5.30
N LEU A 307 -9.32 20.96 -6.26
CA LEU A 307 -9.12 20.59 -7.67
C LEU A 307 -7.91 21.29 -8.30
N ALA A 308 -7.59 22.50 -7.84
CA ALA A 308 -6.41 23.27 -8.26
C ALA A 308 -5.08 22.77 -7.64
N VAL A 309 -5.12 21.84 -6.69
CA VAL A 309 -3.92 21.22 -6.10
C VAL A 309 -3.59 19.94 -6.87
N PRO A 310 -2.41 19.85 -7.53
CA PRO A 310 -1.98 18.64 -8.19
C PRO A 310 -1.91 17.46 -7.23
N SER A 311 -2.29 16.28 -7.71
CA SER A 311 -2.25 15.08 -6.88
C SER A 311 -0.82 14.69 -6.52
N GLN A 312 -0.57 14.44 -5.24
CA GLN A 312 0.78 14.09 -4.79
C GLN A 312 1.13 12.66 -5.20
N LYS A 313 2.36 12.49 -5.73
CA LYS A 313 2.84 11.20 -6.27
C LYS A 313 2.74 10.06 -5.27
N ILE A 314 2.98 10.32 -3.98
CA ILE A 314 2.96 9.31 -2.92
C ILE A 314 1.57 8.64 -2.80
N TYR A 315 0.48 9.38 -2.96
CA TYR A 315 -0.87 8.82 -2.88
C TYR A 315 -1.22 8.04 -4.14
N LEU A 316 -0.86 8.54 -5.33
CA LEU A 316 -1.06 7.78 -6.58
C LEU A 316 -0.25 6.47 -6.57
N ALA A 317 1.00 6.53 -6.12
CA ALA A 317 1.87 5.37 -5.97
C ALA A 317 1.35 4.38 -4.93
N SER A 318 0.63 4.85 -3.91
CA SER A 318 0.15 3.99 -2.83
C SER A 318 -0.78 2.88 -3.31
N ARG A 319 -1.45 3.05 -4.47
CA ARG A 319 -2.49 2.14 -4.97
C ARG A 319 -1.95 1.00 -5.84
N LEU A 320 -0.66 1.03 -6.15
CA LEU A 320 0.03 -0.11 -6.73
C LEU A 320 0.85 -0.77 -5.64
N SER A 321 0.68 -2.08 -5.46
CA SER A 321 1.59 -2.86 -4.61
C SER A 321 3.02 -2.80 -5.15
N TYR A 322 4.01 -3.07 -4.30
CA TYR A 322 5.42 -3.11 -4.72
C TYR A 322 5.66 -4.07 -5.89
N GLU A 323 4.91 -5.17 -5.93
CA GLU A 323 4.95 -6.12 -7.05
C GLU A 323 4.47 -5.53 -8.37
N MET A 324 3.32 -4.85 -8.32
CA MET A 324 2.70 -4.23 -9.49
C MET A 324 3.60 -3.13 -10.03
N GLU A 325 4.09 -2.26 -9.15
CA GLU A 325 5.01 -1.18 -9.50
C GLU A 325 6.28 -1.73 -10.16
N HIS A 326 6.94 -2.72 -9.55
CA HIS A 326 8.14 -3.33 -10.12
C HIS A 326 7.91 -3.92 -11.51
N LYS A 327 6.81 -4.67 -11.70
CA LYS A 327 6.49 -5.27 -13.01
C LYS A 327 6.12 -4.23 -14.06
N LEU A 328 5.41 -3.16 -13.67
CA LEU A 328 5.02 -2.08 -14.55
C LEU A 328 6.25 -1.27 -15.01
N LEU A 329 7.12 -0.91 -14.07
CA LEU A 329 8.37 -0.20 -14.36
C LEU A 329 9.31 -1.05 -15.22
N HIS A 330 9.38 -2.36 -14.98
CA HIS A 330 10.14 -3.26 -15.86
C HIS A 330 9.70 -3.15 -17.33
N ILE A 331 8.39 -3.11 -17.59
CA ILE A 331 7.85 -2.92 -18.95
C ILE A 331 8.27 -1.55 -19.53
N LEU A 332 8.18 -0.49 -18.73
CA LEU A 332 8.37 0.89 -19.19
C LEU A 332 9.85 1.32 -19.32
N GLU A 333 10.73 0.72 -18.52
CA GLU A 333 12.15 1.12 -18.43
C GLU A 333 13.09 0.14 -19.13
N HIS A 334 12.72 -1.14 -19.24
CA HIS A 334 13.65 -2.19 -19.65
C HIS A 334 13.22 -2.97 -20.90
N ILE A 335 11.94 -2.88 -21.31
CA ILE A 335 11.45 -3.59 -22.49
C ILE A 335 11.37 -2.65 -23.69
N ASN A 336 11.84 -3.13 -24.84
CA ASN A 336 11.75 -2.39 -26.09
C ASN A 336 10.29 -2.34 -26.60
N ASN A 337 9.95 -1.23 -27.25
CA ASN A 337 8.66 -1.06 -27.90
C ASN A 337 8.42 -2.18 -28.92
N GLY A 338 7.20 -2.72 -28.94
CA GLY A 338 6.83 -3.89 -29.74
C GLY A 338 7.24 -5.26 -29.17
N GLN A 339 7.99 -5.32 -28.05
CA GLN A 339 8.36 -6.60 -27.41
C GLN A 339 7.61 -6.86 -26.09
N HIS A 340 6.78 -5.91 -25.65
CA HIS A 340 6.13 -5.93 -24.33
C HIS A 340 4.84 -6.73 -24.24
N PHE A 341 4.29 -7.23 -25.35
CA PHE A 341 2.96 -7.85 -25.39
C PHE A 341 2.79 -8.97 -24.36
N ARG A 342 3.80 -9.84 -24.22
CA ARG A 342 3.77 -10.95 -23.26
C ARG A 342 3.87 -10.47 -21.81
N ASN A 343 4.71 -9.47 -21.54
CA ASN A 343 4.84 -8.88 -20.21
C ASN A 343 3.53 -8.18 -19.79
N LEU A 344 2.90 -7.45 -20.70
CA LEU A 344 1.59 -6.84 -20.48
C LEU A 344 0.53 -7.92 -20.25
N GLN A 345 0.52 -8.99 -21.05
CA GLN A 345 -0.38 -10.12 -20.84
C GLN A 345 -0.21 -10.72 -19.43
N TRP A 346 1.02 -11.03 -19.01
CA TRP A 346 1.28 -11.54 -17.65
C TRP A 346 0.87 -10.57 -16.56
N PHE A 347 1.05 -9.27 -16.78
CA PHE A 347 0.58 -8.24 -15.85
C PHE A 347 -0.94 -8.28 -15.72
N THR A 348 -1.66 -8.30 -16.86
CA THR A 348 -3.12 -8.32 -16.87
C THR A 348 -3.70 -9.62 -16.32
N GLU A 349 -3.12 -10.78 -16.65
CA GLU A 349 -3.56 -12.08 -16.13
C GLU A 349 -3.38 -12.17 -14.61
N ARG A 350 -2.33 -11.54 -14.08
CA ARG A 350 -2.02 -11.59 -12.65
C ARG A 350 -2.84 -10.60 -11.83
N PHE A 351 -3.04 -9.38 -12.33
CA PHE A 351 -3.61 -8.29 -11.53
C PHE A 351 -4.98 -7.80 -12.01
N LEU A 352 -5.36 -8.12 -13.24
CA LEU A 352 -6.61 -7.69 -13.88
C LEU A 352 -7.41 -8.89 -14.47
N PRO A 353 -7.47 -10.08 -13.81
CA PRO A 353 -8.04 -11.28 -14.43
C PRO A 353 -9.55 -11.20 -14.63
N ASN A 354 -10.28 -10.59 -13.70
CA ASN A 354 -11.73 -10.68 -13.57
C ASN A 354 -12.39 -9.29 -13.55
N GLN A 355 -13.72 -9.23 -13.54
CA GLN A 355 -14.45 -7.95 -13.54
C GLN A 355 -14.24 -7.15 -12.24
N GLU A 356 -14.05 -7.83 -11.12
CA GLU A 356 -13.80 -7.21 -9.80
C GLU A 356 -12.48 -6.43 -9.82
N SER A 357 -11.46 -6.97 -10.49
CA SER A 357 -10.16 -6.33 -10.65
C SER A 357 -10.15 -5.08 -11.54
N GLU A 358 -11.26 -4.78 -12.21
CA GLU A 358 -11.33 -3.62 -13.10
C GLU A 358 -11.28 -2.27 -12.35
N THR A 359 -11.62 -2.25 -11.06
CA THR A 359 -11.52 -1.06 -10.20
C THR A 359 -10.08 -0.53 -10.09
N LEU A 360 -9.08 -1.37 -10.39
CA LEU A 360 -7.65 -1.04 -10.37
C LEU A 360 -7.19 -0.28 -11.62
N TYR A 361 -7.90 -0.36 -12.76
CA TYR A 361 -7.45 0.30 -14.00
C TYR A 361 -7.26 1.81 -13.84
N PRO A 362 -8.21 2.58 -13.27
CA PRO A 362 -8.01 4.01 -13.04
C PRO A 362 -6.74 4.32 -12.25
N ASP A 363 -6.43 3.52 -11.21
CA ASP A 363 -5.28 3.75 -10.36
C ASP A 363 -3.95 3.43 -11.07
N ILE A 364 -3.91 2.41 -11.93
CA ILE A 364 -2.76 2.16 -12.83
C ILE A 364 -2.55 3.33 -13.80
N ILE A 365 -3.64 3.88 -14.35
CA ILE A 365 -3.56 5.01 -15.29
C ILE A 365 -3.06 6.27 -14.59
N ARG A 366 -3.58 6.56 -13.39
CA ARG A 366 -3.07 7.67 -12.55
C ARG A 366 -1.60 7.48 -12.20
N TYR A 367 -1.16 6.24 -11.91
CA TYR A 367 0.26 5.95 -11.69
C TYR A 367 1.12 6.27 -12.92
N ILE A 368 0.75 5.76 -14.10
CA ILE A 368 1.52 5.98 -15.33
C ILE A 368 1.62 7.48 -15.67
N CYS A 369 0.53 8.23 -15.47
CA CYS A 369 0.51 9.66 -15.81
C CYS A 369 1.20 10.53 -14.74
N GLY A 370 0.81 10.36 -13.48
CA GLY A 370 1.20 11.26 -12.38
C GLY A 370 2.46 10.85 -11.62
N VAL A 371 2.84 9.57 -11.62
CA VAL A 371 4.00 9.08 -10.85
C VAL A 371 5.21 8.88 -11.75
N TYR A 372 5.09 7.99 -12.74
CA TYR A 372 6.19 7.60 -13.60
C TYR A 372 6.45 8.66 -14.69
N HIS A 373 7.50 9.45 -14.47
CA HIS A 373 8.02 10.43 -15.42
C HIS A 373 9.38 9.96 -15.92
N PRO A 374 9.47 9.33 -17.11
CA PRO A 374 10.72 8.77 -17.62
C PRO A 374 11.81 9.84 -17.77
N ALA A 375 13.06 9.47 -17.48
CA ALA A 375 14.21 10.33 -17.76
C ALA A 375 14.39 10.52 -19.28
N ASN A 376 15.06 11.61 -19.70
CA ASN A 376 15.30 11.90 -21.12
C ASN A 376 15.98 10.75 -21.88
N ALA A 377 16.87 10.00 -21.22
CA ALA A 377 17.52 8.83 -21.80
C ALA A 377 16.52 7.71 -22.13
N VAL A 378 15.48 7.53 -21.30
CA VAL A 378 14.41 6.55 -21.54
C VAL A 378 13.50 7.06 -22.66
N LEU A 379 13.13 8.36 -22.64
CA LEU A 379 12.29 8.96 -23.69
C LEU A 379 12.92 8.91 -25.09
N ALA A 380 14.25 9.09 -25.17
CA ALA A 380 15.01 8.98 -26.41
C ALA A 380 15.35 7.53 -26.79
N GLY A 381 15.13 6.59 -25.86
CA GLY A 381 15.45 5.18 -26.01
C GLY A 381 14.38 4.39 -26.76
N PRO A 382 14.66 3.10 -27.05
CA PRO A 382 13.72 2.21 -27.73
C PRO A 382 12.65 1.63 -26.79
N THR A 383 12.57 2.06 -25.52
CA THR A 383 11.69 1.45 -24.52
C THR A 383 10.21 1.72 -24.80
N VAL A 384 9.32 0.98 -24.15
CA VAL A 384 7.86 1.16 -24.32
C VAL A 384 7.44 2.57 -23.89
N PRO A 385 6.87 3.39 -24.80
CA PRO A 385 6.31 4.68 -24.41
C PRO A 385 5.07 4.52 -23.52
N ARG A 386 4.87 5.44 -22.59
CA ARG A 386 3.73 5.41 -21.65
C ARG A 386 2.38 5.29 -22.35
N TYR A 387 2.17 6.04 -23.45
CA TYR A 387 0.93 6.00 -24.22
C TYR A 387 0.65 4.64 -24.87
N VAL A 388 1.69 3.88 -25.24
CA VAL A 388 1.55 2.53 -25.81
C VAL A 388 1.02 1.57 -24.76
N LEU A 389 1.59 1.61 -23.55
CA LEU A 389 1.15 0.78 -22.43
C LEU A 389 -0.31 1.11 -22.04
N ILE A 390 -0.66 2.40 -21.95
CA ILE A 390 -2.03 2.84 -21.71
C ILE A 390 -2.97 2.29 -22.79
N GLY A 391 -2.63 2.44 -24.07
CA GLY A 391 -3.42 1.91 -25.18
C GLY A 391 -3.61 0.39 -25.11
N GLY A 392 -2.58 -0.35 -24.64
CA GLY A 392 -2.67 -1.78 -24.39
C GLY A 392 -3.64 -2.14 -23.25
N LEU A 393 -3.61 -1.40 -22.15
CA LEU A 393 -4.52 -1.58 -21.01
C LEU A 393 -5.98 -1.29 -21.37
N LEU A 394 -6.24 -0.22 -22.13
CA LEU A 394 -7.60 0.18 -22.52
C LEU A 394 -8.37 -0.92 -23.27
N ARG A 395 -7.67 -1.74 -24.06
CA ARG A 395 -8.28 -2.81 -24.87
C ARG A 395 -8.83 -3.96 -24.04
N ASN A 396 -8.41 -4.10 -22.78
CA ASN A 396 -8.77 -5.20 -21.90
C ASN A 396 -9.91 -4.85 -20.93
N ILE A 397 -10.41 -3.61 -20.97
CA ILE A 397 -11.52 -3.16 -20.13
C ILE A 397 -12.84 -3.71 -20.70
N ARG A 398 -13.65 -4.34 -19.85
CA ARG A 398 -14.91 -4.98 -20.23
C ARG A 398 -16.11 -4.13 -19.83
N SER A 399 -16.06 -3.46 -18.69
CA SER A 399 -17.14 -2.61 -18.20
C SER A 399 -17.11 -1.20 -18.81
N ASN A 400 -18.26 -0.72 -19.28
CA ASN A 400 -18.43 0.66 -19.73
C ASN A 400 -18.21 1.67 -18.60
N VAL A 401 -18.54 1.30 -17.35
CA VAL A 401 -18.31 2.15 -16.17
C VAL A 401 -16.81 2.30 -15.93
N THR A 402 -16.07 1.19 -15.93
CA THR A 402 -14.60 1.21 -15.82
C THR A 402 -13.98 2.02 -16.96
N ALA A 403 -14.46 1.83 -18.20
CA ALA A 403 -13.96 2.57 -19.35
C ALA A 403 -14.16 4.08 -19.19
N ALA A 404 -15.30 4.54 -18.66
CA ALA A 404 -15.53 5.95 -18.35
C ALA A 404 -14.59 6.46 -17.24
N ASN A 405 -14.42 5.70 -16.16
CA ASN A 405 -13.54 6.06 -15.05
C ASN A 405 -12.07 6.13 -15.47
N VAL A 406 -11.64 5.25 -16.38
CA VAL A 406 -10.29 5.26 -16.94
C VAL A 406 -10.06 6.46 -17.87
N LYS A 407 -11.04 6.80 -18.71
CA LYS A 407 -10.94 8.02 -19.54
C LYS A 407 -10.85 9.27 -18.65
N LEU A 408 -11.66 9.33 -17.58
CA LEU A 408 -11.58 10.39 -16.60
C LEU A 408 -10.19 10.43 -15.94
N ALA A 409 -9.66 9.30 -15.48
CA ALA A 409 -8.33 9.21 -14.87
C ALA A 409 -7.20 9.66 -15.82
N LEU A 410 -7.31 9.34 -17.11
CA LEU A 410 -6.36 9.71 -18.15
C LEU A 410 -6.41 11.22 -18.47
N MET A 411 -7.60 11.83 -18.45
CA MET A 411 -7.79 13.27 -18.70
C MET A 411 -7.78 14.11 -17.41
N TYR A 412 -7.65 13.52 -16.23
CA TYR A 412 -7.97 14.21 -14.98
C TYR A 412 -7.13 15.46 -14.73
N ASP A 413 -5.83 15.36 -15.04
CA ASP A 413 -4.90 16.49 -14.91
C ASP A 413 -5.11 17.57 -15.98
N TRP A 414 -5.78 17.26 -17.10
CA TRP A 414 -6.14 18.27 -18.11
C TRP A 414 -7.19 19.26 -17.60
N LEU A 415 -8.17 18.76 -16.83
CA LEU A 415 -9.32 19.55 -16.40
C LEU A 415 -8.94 20.75 -15.52
N PHE A 416 -7.79 20.66 -14.84
CA PHE A 416 -7.33 21.65 -13.87
C PHE A 416 -5.85 22.01 -14.08
N PHE A 417 -5.33 21.81 -15.29
CA PHE A 417 -3.92 21.97 -15.61
C PHE A 417 -3.45 23.41 -15.47
N GLU A 418 -2.46 23.65 -14.61
CA GLU A 418 -1.83 24.96 -14.46
C GLU A 418 -0.33 24.86 -14.81
N PRO A 419 0.15 25.45 -15.92
CA PRO A 419 1.55 25.32 -16.36
C PRO A 419 2.60 25.69 -15.30
N ALA A 420 2.26 26.58 -14.38
CA ALA A 420 3.14 26.99 -13.28
C ALA A 420 3.28 25.95 -12.15
N ARG A 421 2.40 24.94 -12.10
CA ARG A 421 2.30 23.96 -11.01
C ARG A 421 2.35 22.51 -11.50
N ASP A 422 1.67 22.23 -12.60
CA ASP A 422 1.53 20.91 -13.18
C ASP A 422 2.68 20.57 -14.14
N SER A 423 3.03 19.29 -14.18
CA SER A 423 4.03 18.78 -15.13
C SER A 423 3.36 18.44 -16.45
N ILE A 424 4.00 18.80 -17.56
CA ILE A 424 3.61 18.35 -18.91
C ILE A 424 3.54 16.82 -19.00
N MET A 425 4.37 16.12 -18.20
CA MET A 425 4.40 14.66 -18.14
C MET A 425 3.09 14.06 -17.61
N ASN A 426 2.23 14.83 -16.93
CA ASN A 426 0.93 14.36 -16.45
C ASN A 426 -0.11 14.29 -17.58
N ILE A 427 0.03 15.16 -18.59
CA ILE A 427 -0.96 15.34 -19.65
C ILE A 427 -0.51 14.81 -21.01
N GLU A 428 0.80 14.67 -21.26
CA GLU A 428 1.32 14.13 -22.52
C GLU A 428 0.79 12.72 -22.89
N PRO A 429 0.58 11.76 -21.96
CA PRO A 429 0.27 10.38 -22.38
C PRO A 429 -1.06 10.28 -23.10
N ALA A 430 -2.03 11.08 -22.65
CA ALA A 430 -3.33 11.29 -23.27
C ALA A 430 -3.21 11.80 -24.71
N MET A 431 -2.46 12.89 -24.92
CA MET A 431 -2.31 13.50 -26.23
C MET A 431 -1.56 12.57 -27.19
N LEU A 432 -0.45 11.97 -26.75
CA LEU A 432 0.33 11.06 -27.58
C LEU A 432 -0.47 9.80 -27.93
N LEU A 433 -1.30 9.29 -27.02
CA LEU A 433 -2.21 8.20 -27.34
C LEU A 433 -3.19 8.60 -28.46
N MET A 434 -3.79 9.79 -28.36
CA MET A 434 -4.73 10.30 -29.36
C MET A 434 -4.06 10.53 -30.71
N GLU A 435 -2.92 11.22 -30.75
CA GLU A 435 -2.21 11.55 -32.00
C GLU A 435 -1.69 10.28 -32.70
N ARG A 436 -1.02 9.38 -31.96
CA ARG A 436 -0.46 8.14 -32.53
C ARG A 436 -1.50 7.09 -32.89
N SER A 437 -2.73 7.22 -32.40
CA SER A 437 -3.82 6.32 -32.76
C SER A 437 -4.51 6.68 -34.08
N LEU A 438 -4.32 7.90 -34.61
CA LEU A 438 -5.04 8.38 -35.81
C LEU A 438 -4.85 7.47 -37.03
N GLU A 439 -3.64 6.94 -37.24
CA GLU A 439 -3.34 6.13 -38.43
C GLU A 439 -3.93 4.72 -38.39
N ARG A 440 -3.98 4.08 -37.20
CA ARG A 440 -4.27 2.64 -37.07
C ARG A 440 -5.53 2.33 -36.30
N THR A 441 -5.91 3.18 -35.35
CA THR A 441 -7.02 2.96 -34.43
C THR A 441 -7.71 4.30 -34.13
N ALA A 442 -8.11 5.03 -35.18
CA ALA A 442 -8.68 6.38 -35.09
C ALA A 442 -9.89 6.50 -34.14
N TYR A 443 -10.62 5.40 -33.92
CA TYR A 443 -11.72 5.35 -32.96
C TYR A 443 -11.28 5.67 -31.52
N ILE A 444 -10.05 5.32 -31.12
CA ILE A 444 -9.51 5.67 -29.79
C ILE A 444 -9.43 7.19 -29.65
N THR A 445 -8.89 7.85 -30.67
CA THR A 445 -8.79 9.32 -30.72
C THR A 445 -10.17 9.97 -30.65
N ALA A 446 -11.12 9.49 -31.46
CA ALA A 446 -12.49 10.02 -31.47
C ALA A 446 -13.15 9.92 -30.09
N ILE A 447 -13.10 8.74 -29.46
CA ILE A 447 -13.74 8.50 -28.16
C ILE A 447 -13.08 9.32 -27.04
N LEU A 448 -11.76 9.51 -27.06
CA LEU A 448 -11.06 10.30 -26.05
C LEU A 448 -11.36 11.80 -26.19
N LEU A 449 -11.39 12.33 -27.42
CA LEU A 449 -11.78 13.72 -27.68
C LEU A 449 -13.24 13.98 -27.31
N GLU A 450 -14.15 13.09 -27.73
CA GLU A 450 -15.57 13.17 -27.36
C GLU A 450 -15.73 13.18 -25.84
N PHE A 451 -15.04 12.27 -25.15
CA PHE A 451 -15.07 12.21 -23.70
C PHE A 451 -14.51 13.48 -23.04
N LEU A 452 -13.41 14.05 -23.56
CA LEU A 452 -12.85 15.29 -23.03
C LEU A 452 -13.84 16.45 -23.15
N PHE A 453 -14.41 16.66 -24.35
CA PHE A 453 -15.42 17.71 -24.54
C PHE A 453 -16.66 17.49 -23.68
N PHE A 454 -17.16 16.25 -23.60
CA PHE A 454 -18.25 15.91 -22.70
C PHE A 454 -17.91 16.25 -21.24
N THR A 455 -16.69 15.95 -20.80
CA THR A 455 -16.24 16.17 -19.42
C THR A 455 -16.10 17.67 -19.11
N VAL A 456 -15.60 18.49 -20.04
CA VAL A 456 -15.54 19.95 -19.86
C VAL A 456 -16.93 20.53 -19.57
N GLU A 457 -17.94 20.06 -20.30
CA GLU A 457 -19.32 20.53 -20.17
C GLU A 457 -20.03 19.99 -18.92
N ASN A 458 -19.72 18.75 -18.51
CA ASN A 458 -20.55 18.00 -17.55
C ASN A 458 -19.86 17.59 -16.25
N TYR A 459 -18.54 17.76 -16.09
CA TYR A 459 -17.83 17.30 -14.89
C TYR A 459 -18.38 17.96 -13.62
N TYR A 460 -18.46 19.29 -13.63
CA TYR A 460 -19.16 20.07 -12.62
C TYR A 460 -19.60 21.38 -13.26
N PRO A 461 -20.87 21.49 -13.71
CA PRO A 461 -21.35 22.63 -14.50
C PRO A 461 -21.05 24.03 -13.91
N PRO A 462 -21.08 24.24 -12.56
CA PRO A 462 -20.67 25.52 -11.97
C PRO A 462 -19.20 25.92 -12.20
N LEU A 463 -18.33 24.96 -12.55
CA LEU A 463 -16.92 25.20 -12.90
C LEU A 463 -16.62 24.98 -14.39
N ARG A 464 -17.63 24.91 -15.26
CA ARG A 464 -17.46 24.68 -16.71
C ARG A 464 -16.42 25.62 -17.34
N ASP A 465 -16.60 26.93 -17.20
CA ASP A 465 -15.72 27.93 -17.85
C ASP A 465 -14.29 27.83 -17.29
N TYR A 466 -14.17 27.54 -15.99
CA TYR A 466 -12.88 27.29 -15.34
C TYR A 466 -12.18 26.06 -15.93
N ILE A 467 -12.89 24.94 -16.07
CA ILE A 467 -12.34 23.71 -16.67
C ILE A 467 -11.96 23.95 -18.14
N GLN A 468 -12.79 24.66 -18.89
CA GLN A 468 -12.52 24.99 -20.29
C GLN A 468 -11.23 25.80 -20.45
N GLU A 469 -11.02 26.81 -19.59
CA GLU A 469 -9.78 27.60 -19.56
C GLU A 469 -8.55 26.71 -19.30
N HIS A 470 -8.63 25.81 -18.32
CA HIS A 470 -7.53 24.93 -17.95
C HIS A 470 -7.21 23.86 -19.00
N VAL A 471 -8.23 23.32 -19.69
CA VAL A 471 -8.02 22.44 -20.85
C VAL A 471 -7.35 23.20 -22.01
N ALA A 472 -7.70 24.46 -22.23
CA ALA A 472 -7.02 25.30 -23.23
C ALA A 472 -5.54 25.53 -22.87
N LYS A 473 -5.23 25.82 -21.60
CA LYS A 473 -3.83 25.92 -21.10
C LYS A 473 -3.06 24.62 -21.30
N ALA A 474 -3.68 23.47 -21.04
CA ALA A 474 -3.08 22.16 -21.27
C ALA A 474 -2.72 21.96 -22.74
N ALA A 475 -3.67 22.22 -23.65
CA ALA A 475 -3.46 22.11 -25.08
C ALA A 475 -2.36 23.06 -25.59
N GLN A 476 -2.35 24.31 -25.12
CA GLN A 476 -1.31 25.28 -25.45
C GLN A 476 0.08 24.78 -24.99
N SER A 477 0.18 24.28 -23.76
CA SER A 477 1.45 23.79 -23.20
C SER A 477 1.99 22.57 -23.95
N ILE A 478 1.11 21.68 -24.41
CA ILE A 478 1.45 20.53 -25.26
C ILE A 478 2.14 20.97 -26.55
N VAL A 479 1.64 22.03 -27.19
CA VAL A 479 2.21 22.59 -28.42
C VAL A 479 3.52 23.34 -28.11
N GLU A 480 3.53 24.22 -27.11
CA GLU A 480 4.72 25.00 -26.73
C GLU A 480 5.91 24.13 -26.32
N LYS A 481 5.66 22.98 -25.71
CA LYS A 481 6.69 22.01 -25.32
C LYS A 481 7.05 21.02 -26.44
N GLY A 482 6.40 21.11 -27.60
CA GLY A 482 6.69 20.26 -28.77
C GLY A 482 6.35 18.79 -28.57
N VAL A 483 5.38 18.47 -27.69
CA VAL A 483 4.91 17.09 -27.48
C VAL A 483 4.27 16.56 -28.78
N ILE A 484 3.51 17.41 -29.45
CA ILE A 484 3.02 17.23 -30.82
C ILE A 484 3.45 18.44 -31.66
N ARG A 485 3.54 18.25 -32.98
CA ARG A 485 4.00 19.28 -33.93
C ARG A 485 2.86 19.95 -34.65
#